data_AF-A0A383DEL1-F1
#
_entry.id   AF-A0A383DEL1-F1
#
_cell.length_a   1.000
_cell.length_b   1.000
_cell.length_c   1.000
_cell.angle_alpha   90.00
_cell.angle_beta   90.00
_cell.angle_gamma   90.00
#
_symmetry.space_group_name_H-M   'P 1'
#
loop_
_entity.id
_entity.type
_entity.pdbx_description
1 polymer ?
#
loop_
_entity_poly.entity_id
_entity_poly.type
_entity_poly.pdbx_seq_one_letter_code
_entity_poly.pdbx_strand_id
1 'polypeptide(L)'
;MSQIENTHTAWMTALHHILQLEQSRGHDDKAVAGGLDKFLVYWHTPINEFLSANPALPHPLHPDYSAFSAEQRITWTSDWLETLEHASLTKNSSRLDTSSSPTPS
;
A
#
# COMPACT_ATOMS: atom_id res chain seq x y z
N MET A 1 -23.56 -4.80 -4.75
CA MET A 1 -22.26 -5.44 -4.44
C MET A 1 -21.29 -4.34 -4.01
N SER A 2 -21.34 -3.88 -2.76
CA SER A 2 -20.68 -2.62 -2.36
C SER A 2 -19.84 -2.72 -1.08
N GLN A 3 -19.75 -3.90 -0.45
CA GLN A 3 -19.01 -4.07 0.81
C GLN A 3 -17.57 -4.55 0.60
N ILE A 4 -17.27 -5.19 -0.53
CA ILE A 4 -15.96 -5.80 -0.82
C ILE A 4 -14.93 -4.75 -1.28
N GLU A 5 -15.37 -3.71 -2.00
CA GLU A 5 -14.47 -2.63 -2.46
C GLU A 5 -13.94 -1.76 -1.32
N ASN A 6 -14.73 -1.57 -0.25
CA ASN A 6 -14.33 -0.77 0.92
C ASN A 6 -13.22 -1.45 1.74
N THR A 7 -13.25 -2.78 1.87
CA THR A 7 -12.19 -3.54 2.57
C THR A 7 -10.88 -3.58 1.79
N HIS A 8 -10.94 -3.55 0.46
CA HIS A 8 -9.75 -3.68 -0.38
C HIS A 8 -8.85 -2.44 -0.32
N THR A 9 -9.40 -1.26 0.00
CA THR A 9 -8.63 -0.03 0.20
C THR A 9 -8.30 0.27 1.65
N ALA A 10 -9.03 -0.31 2.61
CA ALA A 10 -8.85 0.00 4.03
C ALA A 10 -7.43 -0.31 4.53
N TRP A 11 -6.88 -1.47 4.13
CA TRP A 11 -5.51 -1.83 4.48
C TRP A 11 -4.47 -0.95 3.75
N MET A 12 -4.72 -0.52 2.50
CA MET A 12 -3.80 0.37 1.77
C MET A 12 -3.69 1.73 2.44
N THR A 13 -4.83 2.34 2.81
CA THR A 13 -4.85 3.62 3.53
C THR A 13 -4.21 3.49 4.92
N ALA A 14 -4.48 2.39 5.63
CA ALA A 14 -3.88 2.14 6.93
C ALA A 14 -2.36 1.96 6.82
N LEU A 15 -1.89 1.15 5.87
CA LEU A 15 -0.47 0.94 5.61
C LEU A 15 0.21 2.26 5.28
N HIS A 16 -0.33 3.05 4.34
CA HIS A 16 0.20 4.36 3.99
C HIS A 16 0.40 5.27 5.21
N HIS A 17 -0.60 5.39 6.09
CA HIS A 17 -0.47 6.21 7.30
C HIS A 17 0.57 5.67 8.29
N ILE A 18 0.69 4.35 8.45
CA ILE A 18 1.70 3.73 9.31
C ILE A 18 3.11 4.03 8.75
N LEU A 19 3.30 3.96 7.43
CA LEU A 19 4.59 4.25 6.79
C LEU A 19 4.99 5.72 6.88
N GLN A 20 4.03 6.65 6.72
CA GLN A 20 4.29 8.07 6.96
C GLN A 20 4.70 8.34 8.42
N LEU A 21 4.06 7.64 9.37
CA LEU A 21 4.42 7.74 10.78
C LEU A 21 5.83 7.20 11.03
N GLU A 22 6.17 6.03 10.49
CA GLU A 22 7.50 5.43 10.62
C GLU A 22 8.59 6.34 10.07
N GLN A 23 8.35 6.91 8.88
CA GLN A 23 9.27 7.88 8.26
C GLN A 23 9.44 9.14 9.12
N SER A 24 8.34 9.68 9.68
CA SER A 24 8.40 10.85 10.57
C SER A 24 9.18 10.62 11.86
N ARG A 25 9.33 9.35 12.28
CA ARG A 25 10.09 8.93 13.47
C ARG A 25 11.50 8.46 13.16
N GLY A 26 11.93 8.56 11.89
CA GLY A 26 13.29 8.20 11.48
C GLY A 26 13.55 6.69 11.42
N HIS A 27 12.51 5.86 11.34
CA HIS A 27 12.60 4.40 11.19
C HIS A 27 13.26 3.63 12.36
N ASP A 28 13.33 4.25 13.56
CA ASP A 28 13.91 3.65 14.77
C ASP A 28 12.86 3.29 15.85
N ASP A 29 11.57 3.48 15.55
CA ASP A 29 10.52 3.24 16.52
C ASP A 29 10.13 1.75 16.60
N LYS A 30 10.60 1.08 17.65
CA LYS A 30 10.31 -0.34 17.89
C LYS A 30 8.82 -0.65 18.07
N ALA A 31 8.02 0.29 18.56
CA ALA A 31 6.58 0.09 18.71
C ALA A 31 5.88 0.12 17.34
N VAL A 32 6.33 1.01 16.45
CA VAL A 32 5.83 1.05 15.06
C VAL A 32 6.27 -0.22 14.32
N ALA A 33 7.53 -0.62 14.44
CA ALA A 33 8.02 -1.84 13.81
C ALA A 33 7.25 -3.11 14.27
N GLY A 34 7.04 -3.28 15.57
CA GLY A 34 6.22 -4.41 16.08
C GLY A 34 4.73 -4.30 15.75
N GLY A 35 4.22 -3.08 15.50
CA GLY A 35 2.89 -2.86 14.97
C GLY A 35 2.77 -3.27 13.51
N LEU A 36 3.79 -2.96 12.70
CA LEU A 36 3.90 -3.36 11.30
C LEU A 36 3.93 -4.88 11.14
N ASP A 37 4.68 -5.61 11.97
CA ASP A 37 4.69 -7.08 11.92
C ASP A 37 3.27 -7.65 12.06
N LYS A 38 2.53 -7.20 13.08
CA LYS A 38 1.14 -7.64 13.33
C LYS A 38 0.20 -7.24 12.19
N PHE A 39 0.39 -6.04 11.65
CA PHE A 39 -0.40 -5.54 10.53
C PHE A 39 -0.20 -6.41 9.29
N LEU A 40 1.05 -6.70 8.93
CA LEU A 40 1.41 -7.49 7.75
C LEU A 40 0.94 -8.93 7.87
N VAL A 41 0.98 -9.53 9.06
CA VAL A 41 0.40 -10.85 9.32
C VAL A 41 -1.12 -10.82 9.16
N TYR A 42 -1.80 -9.83 9.74
CA TYR A 42 -3.27 -9.75 9.71
C TYR A 42 -3.81 -9.52 8.29
N TRP A 43 -3.17 -8.65 7.52
CA TRP A 43 -3.57 -8.31 6.15
C TRP A 43 -2.84 -9.14 5.08
N HIS A 44 -2.16 -10.21 5.46
CA HIS A 44 -1.32 -11.02 4.57
C HIS A 44 -2.05 -11.45 3.28
N THR A 45 -3.26 -12.00 3.40
CA THR A 45 -4.03 -12.46 2.23
C THR A 45 -4.38 -11.34 1.24
N PRO A 46 -5.07 -10.26 1.63
CA PRO A 46 -5.42 -9.20 0.69
C PRO A 46 -4.19 -8.47 0.11
N ILE A 47 -3.09 -8.36 0.85
CA ILE A 47 -1.86 -7.78 0.30
C ILE A 47 -1.26 -8.70 -0.77
N ASN A 48 -1.20 -10.02 -0.54
CA ASN A 48 -0.71 -10.96 -1.55
C ASN A 48 -1.61 -11.06 -2.79
N GLU A 49 -2.93 -10.95 -2.62
CA GLU A 49 -3.85 -10.86 -3.76
C GLU A 49 -3.58 -9.61 -4.60
N PHE A 50 -3.36 -8.46 -3.95
CA PHE A 50 -2.98 -7.22 -4.62
C PHE A 50 -1.64 -7.35 -5.35
N LEU A 51 -0.62 -7.91 -4.71
CA LEU A 51 0.69 -8.14 -5.32
C LEU A 51 0.62 -9.09 -6.52
N SER A 52 -0.16 -10.17 -6.40
CA SER A 52 -0.40 -11.13 -7.50
C SER A 52 -1.09 -10.48 -8.70
N ALA A 53 -1.98 -9.51 -8.46
CA ALA A 53 -2.63 -8.75 -9.51
C ALA A 53 -1.74 -7.65 -10.11
N ASN A 54 -0.62 -7.29 -9.46
CA ASN A 54 0.26 -6.19 -9.83
C ASN A 54 1.75 -6.64 -9.83
N PRO A 55 2.15 -7.51 -10.77
CA PRO A 55 3.49 -8.12 -10.79
C PRO A 55 4.63 -7.12 -11.03
N ALA A 56 4.32 -5.89 -11.46
CA ALA A 56 5.28 -4.82 -11.66
C ALA A 56 5.70 -4.10 -10.36
N LEU A 57 5.02 -4.39 -9.25
CA LEU A 57 5.34 -3.78 -7.95
C LEU A 57 6.52 -4.49 -7.28
N PRO A 58 7.32 -3.77 -6.47
CA PRO A 58 8.41 -4.38 -5.72
C PRO A 58 7.89 -5.47 -4.77
N HIS A 59 8.54 -6.65 -4.80
CA HIS A 59 8.29 -7.78 -3.88
C HIS A 59 9.56 -8.03 -3.06
N PRO A 60 9.50 -8.41 -1.75
CA PRO A 60 8.44 -9.20 -1.08
C PRO A 60 7.72 -8.51 0.11
N LEU A 61 6.57 -9.08 0.49
CA LEU A 61 5.97 -8.85 1.81
C LEU A 61 6.87 -9.48 2.88
N HIS A 62 7.33 -8.68 3.83
CA HIS A 62 8.16 -9.16 4.94
C HIS A 62 7.37 -9.11 6.24
N PRO A 63 6.78 -10.24 6.69
CA PRO A 63 6.01 -10.27 7.93
C PRO A 63 6.86 -9.95 9.17
N ASP A 64 8.19 -10.08 9.07
CA ASP A 64 9.16 -9.76 10.11
C ASP A 64 9.83 -8.40 9.85
N TYR A 65 9.05 -7.34 9.65
CA TYR A 65 9.55 -5.97 9.43
C TYR A 65 10.48 -5.51 10.56
N SER A 66 10.19 -5.90 11.81
CA SER A 66 11.03 -5.57 12.96
C SER A 66 12.44 -6.15 12.88
N ALA A 67 12.67 -7.21 12.10
CA ALA A 67 13.99 -7.81 11.89
C ALA A 67 14.88 -6.99 10.95
N PHE A 68 14.33 -6.00 10.23
CA PHE A 68 15.10 -5.13 9.35
C PHE A 68 16.04 -4.22 10.11
N SER A 69 17.21 -3.99 9.50
CA SER A 69 18.08 -2.85 9.83
C SER A 69 17.37 -1.53 9.51
N ALA A 70 17.84 -0.42 10.09
CA ALA A 70 17.27 0.90 9.82
C ALA A 70 17.33 1.25 8.32
N GLU A 71 18.41 0.88 7.62
CA GLU A 71 18.54 1.07 6.17
C GLU A 71 17.51 0.26 5.39
N GLN A 72 17.30 -1.00 5.75
CA GLN A 72 16.28 -1.85 5.14
C GLN A 72 14.87 -1.29 5.36
N ARG A 73 14.60 -0.72 6.54
CA ARG A 73 13.33 -0.05 6.83
C ARG A 73 13.11 1.19 5.98
N ILE A 74 14.14 2.01 5.78
CA ILE A 74 14.08 3.21 4.92
C ILE A 74 13.71 2.82 3.49
N THR A 75 14.44 1.86 2.91
CA THR A 75 14.19 1.40 1.54
C THR A 75 12.79 0.83 1.42
N TRP A 76 12.43 -0.11 2.30
CA TRP A 76 11.13 -0.78 2.23
C TRP A 76 9.96 0.19 2.41
N THR A 77 10.07 1.15 3.33
CA THR A 77 9.04 2.17 3.57
C THR A 77 8.86 3.08 2.36
N SER A 78 9.96 3.49 1.73
CA SER A 78 9.94 4.36 0.55
C SER A 78 9.29 3.67 -0.66
N ASP A 79 9.71 2.44 -0.94
CA ASP A 79 9.18 1.65 -2.07
C ASP A 79 7.66 1.41 -1.93
N TRP A 80 7.20 1.13 -0.71
CA TRP A 80 5.78 0.92 -0.45
C TRP A 80 4.96 2.21 -0.49
N LEU A 81 5.49 3.34 -0.01
CA LEU A 81 4.80 4.63 -0.14
C LEU A 81 4.61 5.01 -1.63
N GLU A 82 5.66 4.93 -2.44
CA GLU A 82 5.58 5.18 -3.88
C GLU A 82 4.57 4.25 -4.56
N THR A 83 4.62 2.96 -4.23
CA THR A 83 3.67 1.95 -4.73
C THR A 83 2.22 2.31 -4.40
N LEU A 84 1.93 2.68 -3.14
CA LEU A 84 0.58 3.01 -2.69
C LEU A 84 0.07 4.31 -3.33
N GLU A 85 0.95 5.30 -3.53
CA GLU A 85 0.62 6.52 -4.26
C GLU A 85 0.26 6.23 -5.71
N HIS A 86 1.05 5.43 -6.43
CA HIS A 86 0.72 5.02 -7.81
C HIS A 86 -0.57 4.20 -7.90
N ALA A 87 -0.80 3.28 -6.96
CA ALA A 87 -2.04 2.51 -6.88
C ALA A 87 -3.27 3.40 -6.65
N SER A 88 -3.10 4.51 -5.91
CA SER A 88 -4.17 5.50 -5.72
C SER A 88 -4.43 6.33 -6.98
N LEU A 89 -3.38 6.76 -7.69
CA LEU A 89 -3.48 7.59 -8.90
C LEU A 89 -4.10 6.85 -10.09
N THR A 90 -3.75 5.57 -10.27
CA THR A 90 -4.33 4.72 -11.33
C THR A 90 -5.84 4.52 -11.16
N LYS A 91 -6.34 4.48 -9.92
CA LYS A 91 -7.78 4.40 -9.60
C LYS A 91 -8.54 5.70 -9.89
N ASN A 92 -7.85 6.85 -9.84
CA ASN A 92 -8.43 8.16 -10.16
C ASN A 92 -8.43 8.46 -11.66
N SER A 93 -7.42 8.00 -12.42
CA SER A 93 -7.35 8.17 -13.88
C SER A 93 -8.44 7.39 -14.62
N SER A 94 -8.88 6.26 -14.09
CA SER A 94 -9.98 5.46 -14.64
C SER A 94 -11.37 6.06 -14.43
N ARG A 95 -11.50 7.18 -13.70
CA ARG A 95 -12.76 7.94 -13.52
C ARG A 95 -12.93 9.13 -14.46
N LEU A 96 -11.94 9.45 -15.30
CA LEU A 96 -11.98 10.63 -16.18
C LEU A 96 -12.31 10.34 -17.66
N ASP A 97 -12.46 9.08 -18.06
CA ASP A 97 -12.95 8.70 -19.39
C ASP A 97 -14.44 8.34 -19.35
N THR A 98 -15.31 9.29 -19.03
CA THR A 98 -16.75 9.15 -19.34
C THR A 98 -17.43 10.52 -19.47
N SER A 99 -16.85 11.42 -20.26
CA SER A 99 -17.59 12.60 -20.71
C SER A 99 -17.02 13.16 -22.00
N SER A 100 -17.28 12.48 -23.11
CA SER A 100 -17.52 13.13 -24.41
C SER A 100 -18.35 12.20 -25.27
N SER A 101 -19.66 12.42 -25.25
CA SER A 101 -20.64 11.76 -26.11
C SER A 101 -20.34 12.03 -27.60
N PRO A 102 -20.75 11.10 -28.50
CA PRO A 102 -20.63 11.28 -29.93
C PRO A 102 -21.72 12.24 -30.43
N THR A 103 -21.35 13.21 -31.27
CA THR A 103 -22.32 13.94 -32.10
C THR A 103 -22.30 13.37 -33.51
N PRO A 104 -23.36 12.69 -33.97
CA PRO A 104 -23.52 12.36 -35.38
C PRO A 104 -24.21 13.52 -36.12
N SER A 105 -23.63 13.98 -37.23
CA SER A 105 -24.32 14.55 -38.39
C SER A 105 -23.39 14.54 -39.60
#